data_AF-M1INH9-F1
#
_entry.id   AF-M1INH9-F1
#
_cell.length_a   1.000
_cell.length_b   1.000
_cell.length_c   1.000
_cell.angle_alpha   90.00
_cell.angle_beta   90.00
_cell.angle_gamma   90.00
#
_symmetry.space_group_name_H-M   'P 1'
#
loop_
_entity.id
_entity.type
_entity.pdbx_description
1 polymer ?
#
loop_
_entity_poly.entity_id
_entity_poly.type
_entity_poly.pdbx_seq_one_letter_code
_entity_poly.pdbx_strand_id
1 'polypeptide(L)'
;MNAVITSLVFLSLVGLGYSWKYPRNADQTLWAFRTCQRRESDNNILKKWYTWELPNNKETHCYVKCVWIHLGLYSKSKKLLRVDKIEKQFTSRGVAIPKDLKSMEGETDGSCKAIYDKTISFFNNNVADLRTAFYGTIEESNKWYAQNPDAKPKGTKISNFCKANNREQGKNNCKHACSAYYYRLVDEDFEPIYFRLLEIKGFSNKDIDECIKHASGRQGCQRSDALYDCLINKNSAALKAALQILDDQSARTY
;
A
#
# COMPACT_ATOMS: atom_id res chain seq x y z
N MET A 1 20.11 12.79 50.94
CA MET A 1 20.17 13.12 49.49
C MET A 1 20.04 11.83 48.71
N ASN A 2 18.83 11.49 48.25
CA ASN A 2 18.58 10.35 47.35
C ASN A 2 17.37 10.73 46.48
N ALA A 3 17.64 11.30 45.32
CA ALA A 3 16.63 11.54 44.29
C ALA A 3 17.34 11.70 42.94
N VAL A 4 17.70 10.58 42.32
CA VAL A 4 17.85 10.53 40.86
C VAL A 4 16.89 9.45 40.40
N ILE A 5 15.61 9.82 40.35
CA ILE A 5 14.57 9.01 39.73
C ILE A 5 14.85 9.01 38.24
N THR A 6 15.02 7.79 37.75
CA THR A 6 15.24 7.37 36.38
C THR A 6 14.12 7.88 35.48
N SER A 7 14.29 9.07 34.90
CA SER A 7 13.45 9.57 33.81
C SER A 7 13.81 8.84 32.51
N LEU A 8 13.36 7.58 32.39
CA LEU A 8 13.28 6.83 31.12
C LEU A 8 11.80 6.55 30.86
N VAL A 9 11.06 7.62 30.61
CA VAL A 9 9.64 7.60 30.25
C VAL A 9 9.51 8.18 28.84
N PHE A 10 9.20 7.30 27.90
CA PHE A 10 8.50 7.54 26.64
C PHE A 10 9.15 8.49 25.61
N LEU A 11 10.05 7.93 24.81
CA LEU A 11 10.36 8.40 23.45
C LEU A 11 9.93 7.36 22.40
N SER A 12 8.72 6.82 22.53
CA SER A 12 8.13 5.87 21.56
C SER A 12 6.82 6.38 20.95
N LEU A 13 6.71 7.69 20.74
CA LEU A 13 5.59 8.33 20.06
C LEU A 13 6.13 9.45 19.19
N VAL A 14 6.57 9.14 17.97
CA VAL A 14 6.14 9.74 16.69
C VAL A 14 6.87 8.97 15.58
N GLY A 15 6.50 7.71 15.42
CA GLY A 15 6.72 7.00 14.17
C GLY A 15 5.35 6.57 13.70
N LEU A 16 4.66 7.39 12.90
CA LEU A 16 3.53 6.95 12.08
C LEU A 16 4.09 5.97 11.02
N GLY A 17 4.59 4.84 11.50
CA GLY A 17 5.07 3.73 10.71
C GLY A 17 3.87 2.83 10.48
N TYR A 18 3.50 2.65 9.22
CA TYR A 18 2.51 1.65 8.86
C TYR A 18 2.96 0.26 9.32
N SER A 19 2.03 -0.58 9.77
CA SER A 19 2.27 -1.97 10.18
C SER A 19 2.29 -2.92 8.98
N TRP A 20 2.93 -2.49 7.90
CA TRP A 20 2.96 -3.27 6.66
C TRP A 20 3.63 -4.60 6.87
N LYS A 21 2.90 -5.67 6.53
CA LYS A 21 3.45 -7.02 6.55
C LYS A 21 4.30 -7.25 5.31
N TYR A 22 5.43 -7.93 5.51
CA TYR A 22 6.35 -8.34 4.46
C TYR A 22 6.60 -9.85 4.58
N PRO A 23 6.67 -10.60 3.46
CA PRO A 23 6.60 -10.12 2.07
C PRO A 23 5.20 -9.61 1.65
N ARG A 24 5.14 -8.84 0.56
CA ARG A 24 3.88 -8.41 -0.07
C ARG A 24 3.28 -9.59 -0.83
N ASN A 25 1.98 -9.78 -0.69
CA ASN A 25 1.25 -10.84 -1.40
C ASN A 25 0.71 -10.36 -2.76
N ALA A 26 0.13 -11.27 -3.57
CA ALA A 26 -0.29 -10.93 -4.93
C ALA A 26 -1.42 -9.89 -4.99
N ASP A 27 -2.33 -9.86 -4.01
CA ASP A 27 -3.38 -8.84 -3.93
C ASP A 27 -2.81 -7.45 -3.63
N GLN A 28 -1.81 -7.39 -2.75
CA GLN A 28 -1.13 -6.16 -2.36
C GLN A 28 -0.27 -5.60 -3.49
N THR A 29 0.46 -6.46 -4.22
CA THR A 29 1.25 -6.00 -5.37
C THR A 29 0.35 -5.56 -6.51
N LEU A 30 -0.72 -6.32 -6.80
CA LEU A 30 -1.73 -5.93 -7.79
C LEU A 30 -2.36 -4.58 -7.43
N TRP A 31 -2.75 -4.37 -6.17
CA TRP A 31 -3.28 -3.09 -5.71
C TRP A 31 -2.29 -1.94 -5.94
N ALA A 32 -1.01 -2.13 -5.61
CA ALA A 32 0.01 -1.11 -5.77
C ALA A 32 0.17 -0.70 -7.25
N PHE A 33 0.35 -1.67 -8.14
CA PHE A 33 0.47 -1.41 -9.58
C PHE A 33 -0.77 -0.70 -10.13
N ARG A 34 -1.97 -1.23 -9.83
CA ARG A 34 -3.22 -0.69 -10.38
C ARG A 34 -3.55 0.70 -9.84
N THR A 35 -3.29 0.95 -8.56
CA THR A 35 -3.52 2.28 -7.96
C THR A 35 -2.62 3.33 -8.60
N CYS A 36 -1.37 2.97 -8.92
CA CYS A 36 -0.42 3.88 -9.56
C CYS A 36 -0.70 4.06 -11.05
N GLN A 37 -1.09 3.01 -11.77
CA GLN A 37 -1.47 3.08 -13.19
C GLN A 37 -2.70 3.97 -13.41
N ARG A 38 -3.70 3.94 -12.52
CA ARG A 38 -4.93 4.74 -12.64
C ARG A 38 -4.72 6.26 -12.64
N ARG A 39 -3.53 6.72 -12.26
CA ARG A 39 -3.17 8.14 -12.28
C ARG A 39 -2.77 8.62 -13.67
N GLU A 40 -2.51 7.68 -14.59
CA GLU A 40 -2.13 7.96 -15.95
C GLU A 40 -3.34 7.83 -16.89
N SER A 41 -3.42 8.76 -17.85
CA SER A 41 -4.44 8.80 -18.89
C SER A 41 -3.90 8.41 -20.27
N ASP A 42 -2.59 8.48 -20.49
CA ASP A 42 -1.96 8.09 -21.76
C ASP A 42 -1.88 6.55 -21.89
N ASN A 43 -2.71 6.03 -22.79
CA ASN A 43 -2.76 4.60 -23.10
C ASN A 43 -1.44 4.04 -23.67
N ASN A 44 -0.62 4.85 -24.34
CA ASN A 44 0.66 4.39 -24.87
C ASN A 44 1.68 4.16 -23.77
N ILE A 45 1.70 5.05 -22.76
CA ILE A 45 2.53 4.90 -21.57
C ILE A 45 2.03 3.69 -20.75
N LEU A 46 0.72 3.57 -20.54
CA LEU A 46 0.12 2.44 -19.83
C LEU A 46 0.47 1.08 -20.46
N LYS A 47 0.41 0.97 -21.79
CA LYS A 47 0.81 -0.25 -22.52
C LYS A 47 2.23 -0.69 -22.19
N LYS A 48 3.17 0.26 -22.16
CA LYS A 48 4.57 -0.01 -21.78
C LYS A 48 4.66 -0.50 -20.33
N TRP A 49 3.96 0.15 -19.40
CA TRP A 49 3.96 -0.29 -18.01
C TRP A 49 3.34 -1.69 -17.84
N TYR A 50 2.34 -2.06 -18.63
CA TYR A 50 1.77 -3.41 -18.63
C TYR A 50 2.74 -4.48 -19.14
N THR A 51 3.63 -4.13 -20.07
CA THR A 51 4.69 -5.02 -20.57
C THR A 51 5.97 -4.94 -19.75
N TRP A 52 5.96 -4.24 -18.61
CA TRP A 52 7.11 -4.04 -17.74
C TRP A 52 8.25 -3.25 -18.43
N GLU A 53 7.88 -2.34 -19.32
CA GLU A 53 8.77 -1.35 -19.91
C GLU A 53 8.60 -0.01 -19.19
N LEU A 54 9.71 0.53 -18.69
CA LEU A 54 9.73 1.80 -17.94
C LEU A 54 10.55 2.83 -18.73
N PRO A 55 9.90 3.62 -19.63
CA PRO A 55 10.60 4.63 -20.41
C PRO A 55 11.09 5.80 -19.53
N ASN A 56 12.18 6.45 -19.95
CA ASN A 56 12.75 7.60 -19.24
C ASN A 56 11.96 8.89 -19.49
N ASN A 57 10.78 9.01 -18.87
CA ASN A 57 9.95 10.21 -18.88
C ASN A 57 9.34 10.51 -17.51
N LYS A 58 8.86 11.76 -17.33
CA LYS A 58 8.39 12.29 -16.04
C LYS A 58 7.26 11.44 -15.45
N GLU A 59 6.34 11.00 -16.28
CA GLU A 59 5.18 10.19 -15.94
C GLU A 59 5.64 8.84 -15.35
N THR A 60 6.55 8.17 -16.03
CA THR A 60 7.11 6.88 -15.60
C THR A 60 7.95 7.03 -14.33
N HIS A 61 8.72 8.12 -14.20
CA HIS A 61 9.46 8.38 -12.97
C HIS A 61 8.53 8.42 -11.77
N CYS A 62 7.39 9.12 -11.89
CA CYS A 62 6.43 9.21 -10.81
C CYS A 62 5.60 7.94 -10.62
N TYR A 63 5.34 7.16 -11.67
CA TYR A 63 4.78 5.82 -11.56
C TYR A 63 5.68 4.90 -10.71
N VAL A 64 6.99 4.86 -11.01
CA VAL A 64 7.96 4.05 -10.25
C VAL A 64 8.00 4.46 -8.78
N LYS A 65 8.08 5.76 -8.49
CA LYS A 65 7.98 6.27 -7.11
C LYS A 65 6.67 5.85 -6.44
N CYS A 66 5.55 5.99 -7.15
CA CYS A 66 4.23 5.60 -6.64
C CYS A 66 4.19 4.12 -6.25
N VAL A 67 4.68 3.24 -7.13
CA VAL A 67 4.71 1.79 -6.89
C VAL A 67 5.56 1.46 -5.66
N TRP A 68 6.76 2.03 -5.54
CA TRP A 68 7.60 1.78 -4.36
C TRP A 68 6.94 2.22 -3.05
N ILE A 69 6.23 3.35 -3.04
CA ILE A 69 5.45 3.81 -1.89
C ILE A 69 4.29 2.85 -1.60
N HIS A 70 3.54 2.44 -2.63
CA HIS A 70 2.37 1.55 -2.48
C HIS A 70 2.75 0.08 -2.29
N LEU A 71 4.03 -0.29 -2.43
CA LEU A 71 4.58 -1.55 -1.95
C LEU A 71 5.16 -1.43 -0.54
N GLY A 72 5.22 -0.22 0.03
CA GLY A 72 5.76 0.05 1.37
C GLY A 72 7.28 0.06 1.40
N LEU A 73 7.89 -0.15 0.24
CA LEU A 73 9.31 -0.35 0.02
C LEU A 73 10.07 0.96 -0.18
N TYR A 74 9.38 2.12 -0.13
CA TYR A 74 10.01 3.43 -0.02
C TYR A 74 9.48 4.18 1.20
N SER A 75 10.39 4.66 2.05
CA SER A 75 10.07 5.52 3.17
C SER A 75 10.11 6.98 2.74
N LYS A 76 8.95 7.65 2.68
CA LYS A 76 8.90 9.09 2.37
C LYS A 76 9.64 9.96 3.39
N SER A 77 9.55 9.62 4.69
CA SER A 77 10.17 10.39 5.77
C SER A 77 11.68 10.23 5.79
N LYS A 78 12.18 9.00 5.55
CA LYS A 78 13.61 8.69 5.51
C LYS A 78 14.23 8.85 4.11
N LYS A 79 13.41 9.18 3.11
CA LYS A 79 13.75 9.29 1.69
C LYS A 79 14.60 8.14 1.13
N LEU A 80 14.35 6.91 1.55
CA LEU A 80 15.15 5.74 1.16
C LEU A 80 14.29 4.53 0.82
N LEU A 81 14.83 3.65 -0.02
CA LEU A 81 14.27 2.34 -0.30
C LEU A 81 14.56 1.39 0.86
N ARG A 82 13.57 0.55 1.20
CA ARG A 82 13.70 -0.49 2.23
C ARG A 82 14.30 -1.74 1.61
N VAL A 83 15.60 -1.68 1.31
CA VAL A 83 16.32 -2.75 0.61
C VAL A 83 16.19 -4.09 1.34
N ASP A 84 16.20 -4.09 2.67
CA ASP A 84 15.96 -5.28 3.51
C ASP A 84 14.59 -5.95 3.25
N LYS A 85 13.57 -5.15 2.96
CA LYS A 85 12.22 -5.65 2.63
C LYS A 85 12.12 -6.13 1.20
N ILE A 86 12.89 -5.55 0.27
CA ILE A 86 13.02 -6.04 -1.10
C ILE A 86 13.71 -7.42 -1.06
N GLU A 87 14.82 -7.55 -0.36
CA GLU A 87 15.53 -8.83 -0.17
C GLU A 87 14.62 -9.92 0.41
N LYS A 88 13.82 -9.56 1.43
CA LYS A 88 12.83 -10.47 2.02
C LYS A 88 11.78 -10.92 0.99
N GLN A 89 11.36 -10.04 0.07
CA GLN A 89 10.43 -10.40 -1.01
C GLN A 89 11.03 -11.50 -1.89
N PHE A 90 12.24 -11.29 -2.41
CA PHE A 90 12.93 -12.26 -3.27
C PHE A 90 13.08 -13.62 -2.57
N THR A 91 13.60 -13.61 -1.35
CA THR A 91 13.81 -14.81 -0.54
C THR A 91 12.51 -15.58 -0.30
N SER A 92 11.41 -14.87 0.03
CA SER A 92 10.11 -15.50 0.28
C SER A 92 9.48 -16.17 -0.94
N ARG A 93 9.94 -15.80 -2.14
CA ARG A 93 9.48 -16.32 -3.42
C ARG A 93 10.42 -17.37 -4.00
N GLY A 94 11.49 -17.73 -3.28
CA GLY A 94 12.53 -18.64 -3.77
C GLY A 94 13.31 -18.09 -4.95
N VAL A 95 13.30 -16.77 -5.15
CA VAL A 95 14.04 -16.09 -6.22
C VAL A 95 15.40 -15.68 -5.68
N ALA A 96 16.46 -15.89 -6.46
CA ALA A 96 17.81 -15.49 -6.07
C ALA A 96 17.87 -13.97 -5.83
N ILE A 97 18.58 -13.55 -4.78
CA ILE A 97 18.76 -12.12 -4.49
C ILE A 97 19.66 -11.51 -5.58
N PRO A 98 19.23 -10.46 -6.30
CA PRO A 98 20.05 -9.84 -7.32
C PRO A 98 21.32 -9.23 -6.72
N LYS A 99 22.45 -9.43 -7.41
CA LYS A 99 23.77 -8.95 -6.95
C LYS A 99 23.82 -7.43 -6.82
N ASP A 100 23.10 -6.72 -7.68
CA ASP A 100 23.02 -5.27 -7.72
C ASP A 100 21.93 -4.69 -6.80
N LEU A 101 21.24 -5.49 -5.99
CA LEU A 101 20.23 -5.00 -5.04
C LEU A 101 20.78 -3.90 -4.10
N LYS A 102 22.02 -4.07 -3.62
CA LYS A 102 22.68 -3.08 -2.75
C LYS A 102 22.93 -1.72 -3.40
N SER A 103 22.94 -1.64 -4.74
CA SER A 103 23.08 -0.36 -5.44
C SER A 103 21.91 0.60 -5.18
N MET A 104 20.78 0.06 -4.72
CA MET A 104 19.59 0.84 -4.36
C MET A 104 19.62 1.37 -2.92
N GLU A 105 20.67 1.07 -2.12
CA GLU A 105 20.83 1.58 -0.76
C GLU A 105 21.15 3.08 -0.71
N GLY A 106 20.91 3.70 0.44
CA GLY A 106 21.17 5.13 0.68
C GLY A 106 20.01 6.04 0.32
N GLU A 107 20.10 7.29 0.74
CA GLU A 107 19.03 8.28 0.57
C GLU A 107 18.86 8.74 -0.88
N THR A 108 17.68 9.29 -1.17
CA THR A 108 17.38 10.09 -2.36
C THR A 108 16.91 11.47 -1.93
N ASP A 109 16.83 12.42 -2.86
CA ASP A 109 16.23 13.74 -2.56
C ASP A 109 14.70 13.68 -2.35
N GLY A 110 14.08 12.55 -2.67
CA GLY A 110 12.64 12.30 -2.61
C GLY A 110 11.89 12.58 -3.91
N SER A 111 12.55 13.06 -4.95
CA SER A 111 11.94 13.33 -6.26
C SER A 111 11.61 12.03 -7.02
N CYS A 112 10.68 12.12 -7.97
CA CYS A 112 10.37 10.99 -8.85
C CYS A 112 11.61 10.56 -9.67
N LYS A 113 12.36 11.53 -10.19
CA LYS A 113 13.56 11.31 -11.01
C LYS A 113 14.66 10.59 -10.23
N ALA A 114 14.98 11.05 -9.02
CA ALA A 114 16.05 10.44 -8.24
C ALA A 114 15.73 8.97 -7.86
N ILE A 115 14.47 8.67 -7.54
CA ILE A 115 14.05 7.29 -7.24
C ILE A 115 14.08 6.44 -8.52
N TYR A 116 13.63 6.98 -9.65
CA TYR A 116 13.72 6.28 -10.93
C TYR A 116 15.18 5.97 -11.31
N ASP A 117 16.05 6.98 -11.32
CA ASP A 117 17.47 6.82 -11.69
C ASP A 117 18.17 5.78 -10.80
N LYS A 118 17.85 5.79 -9.50
CA LYS A 118 18.41 4.85 -8.53
C LYS A 118 17.94 3.41 -8.73
N THR A 119 16.78 3.19 -9.35
CA THR A 119 16.15 1.86 -9.43
C THR A 119 16.07 1.29 -10.83
N ILE A 120 16.23 2.10 -11.87
CA ILE A 120 16.02 1.67 -13.25
C ILE A 120 17.06 0.65 -13.74
N SER A 121 18.34 0.80 -13.36
CA SER A 121 19.37 -0.19 -13.73
C SER A 121 19.08 -1.54 -13.09
N PHE A 122 18.80 -1.56 -11.79
CA PHE A 122 18.36 -2.77 -11.08
C PHE A 122 17.10 -3.38 -11.71
N PHE A 123 16.12 -2.55 -12.08
CA PHE A 123 14.92 -3.03 -12.75
C PHE A 123 15.23 -3.72 -14.08
N ASN A 124 15.95 -3.04 -14.98
CA ASN A 124 16.26 -3.54 -16.32
C ASN A 124 17.11 -4.82 -16.28
N ASN A 125 18.02 -4.94 -15.31
CA ASN A 125 18.86 -6.12 -15.15
C ASN A 125 18.10 -7.34 -14.61
N ASN A 126 16.97 -7.12 -13.93
CA ASN A 126 16.29 -8.15 -13.14
C ASN A 126 14.78 -8.26 -13.43
N VAL A 127 14.31 -7.82 -14.62
CA VAL A 127 12.87 -7.75 -14.93
C VAL A 127 12.15 -9.08 -14.71
N ALA A 128 12.70 -10.20 -15.19
CA ALA A 128 12.08 -11.52 -15.05
C ALA A 128 11.94 -11.95 -13.58
N ASP A 129 13.01 -11.76 -12.80
CA ASP A 129 13.03 -12.10 -11.37
C ASP A 129 12.11 -11.19 -10.56
N LEU A 130 12.05 -9.89 -10.89
CA LEU A 130 11.11 -8.95 -10.28
C LEU A 130 9.66 -9.32 -10.58
N ARG A 131 9.36 -9.74 -11.81
CA ARG A 131 8.02 -10.22 -12.18
C ARG A 131 7.64 -11.46 -11.37
N THR A 132 8.57 -12.37 -11.13
CA THR A 132 8.32 -13.55 -10.29
C THR A 132 8.16 -13.17 -8.81
N ALA A 133 9.07 -12.34 -8.29
CA ALA A 133 9.08 -11.93 -6.89
C ALA A 133 7.84 -11.11 -6.48
N PHE A 134 7.27 -10.34 -7.40
CA PHE A 134 6.14 -9.45 -7.13
C PHE A 134 4.82 -9.85 -7.81
N TYR A 135 4.68 -11.12 -8.22
CA TYR A 135 3.47 -11.62 -8.88
C TYR A 135 3.08 -10.84 -10.15
N GLY A 136 4.09 -10.36 -10.88
CA GLY A 136 4.01 -9.59 -12.11
C GLY A 136 3.75 -10.42 -13.39
N THR A 137 3.56 -11.72 -13.26
CA THR A 137 3.05 -12.59 -14.34
C THR A 137 1.62 -13.03 -14.03
N ILE A 138 0.82 -13.26 -15.08
CA ILE A 138 -0.56 -13.75 -14.94
C ILE A 138 -0.57 -15.09 -14.19
N GLU A 139 0.34 -15.98 -14.55
CA GLU A 139 0.50 -17.32 -13.97
C GLU A 139 0.78 -17.27 -12.46
N GLU A 140 1.84 -16.56 -12.04
CA GLU A 140 2.24 -16.47 -10.62
C GLU A 140 1.15 -15.83 -9.77
N SER A 141 0.51 -14.78 -10.31
CA SER A 141 -0.60 -14.12 -9.64
C SER A 141 -1.80 -15.06 -9.49
N ASN A 142 -2.20 -15.78 -10.54
CA ASN A 142 -3.34 -16.69 -10.49
C ASN A 142 -3.08 -17.88 -9.56
N LYS A 143 -1.86 -18.42 -9.56
CA LYS A 143 -1.43 -19.46 -8.63
C LYS A 143 -1.61 -19.02 -7.17
N TRP A 144 -1.21 -17.79 -6.83
CA TRP A 144 -1.41 -17.26 -5.49
C TRP A 144 -2.89 -17.15 -5.12
N TYR A 145 -3.73 -16.59 -5.99
CA TYR A 145 -5.17 -16.47 -5.70
C TYR A 145 -5.86 -17.83 -5.56
N ALA A 146 -5.47 -18.84 -6.35
CA ALA A 146 -5.99 -20.20 -6.21
C ALA A 146 -5.64 -20.83 -4.85
N GLN A 147 -4.48 -20.50 -4.29
CA GLN A 147 -4.03 -20.96 -2.98
C GLN A 147 -4.54 -20.11 -1.80
N ASN A 148 -5.18 -18.97 -2.08
CA ASN A 148 -5.65 -18.01 -1.07
C ASN A 148 -7.12 -17.65 -1.32
N PRO A 149 -8.06 -18.59 -1.15
CA PRO A 149 -9.48 -18.38 -1.45
C PRO A 149 -10.16 -17.34 -0.55
N ASP A 150 -9.55 -17.03 0.60
CA ASP A 150 -10.02 -15.98 1.52
C ASP A 150 -9.60 -14.56 1.10
N ALA A 151 -8.77 -14.42 0.07
CA ALA A 151 -8.49 -13.13 -0.54
C ALA A 151 -9.60 -12.74 -1.53
N LYS A 152 -9.87 -11.43 -1.65
CA LYS A 152 -10.87 -10.93 -2.61
C LYS A 152 -10.48 -11.36 -4.02
N PRO A 153 -11.29 -12.17 -4.72
CA PRO A 153 -10.95 -12.61 -6.05
C PRO A 153 -10.79 -11.44 -7.02
N LYS A 154 -9.92 -11.64 -8.02
CA LYS A 154 -9.87 -10.81 -9.22
C LYS A 154 -11.26 -10.73 -9.86
N GLY A 155 -11.61 -9.59 -10.45
CA GLY A 155 -12.93 -9.44 -11.07
C GLY A 155 -14.09 -9.11 -10.11
N THR A 156 -13.88 -9.23 -8.78
CA THR A 156 -14.95 -9.06 -7.79
C THR A 156 -14.88 -7.69 -7.11
N LYS A 157 -16.01 -6.99 -7.00
CA LYS A 157 -16.12 -5.74 -6.23
C LYS A 157 -15.83 -5.96 -4.75
N ILE A 158 -15.22 -4.98 -4.09
CA ILE A 158 -14.94 -5.01 -2.65
C ILE A 158 -16.24 -5.13 -1.86
N SER A 159 -17.26 -4.34 -2.20
CA SER A 159 -18.56 -4.37 -1.55
C SER A 159 -19.22 -5.74 -1.61
N ASN A 160 -19.17 -6.41 -2.76
CA ASN A 160 -19.71 -7.76 -2.92
C ASN A 160 -18.95 -8.78 -2.07
N PHE A 161 -17.62 -8.73 -2.11
CA PHE A 161 -16.78 -9.67 -1.37
C PHE A 161 -16.92 -9.50 0.15
N CYS A 162 -16.86 -8.26 0.64
CA CYS A 162 -16.89 -7.97 2.07
C CYS A 162 -18.28 -8.17 2.71
N LYS A 163 -19.37 -7.97 1.96
CA LYS A 163 -20.72 -8.30 2.45
C LYS A 163 -20.95 -9.80 2.62
N ALA A 164 -20.26 -10.63 1.84
CA ALA A 164 -20.40 -12.07 1.94
C ALA A 164 -19.74 -12.62 3.22
N ASN A 165 -20.33 -13.67 3.79
CA ASN A 165 -19.83 -14.42 4.96
C ASN A 165 -19.49 -13.54 6.17
N ASN A 166 -20.25 -12.46 6.41
CA ASN A 166 -20.04 -11.54 7.54
C ASN A 166 -18.60 -10.98 7.65
N ARG A 167 -17.86 -10.87 6.54
CA ARG A 167 -16.44 -10.45 6.58
C ARG A 167 -16.26 -9.05 7.16
N GLU A 168 -17.25 -8.17 7.04
CA GLU A 168 -17.24 -6.85 7.67
C GLU A 168 -17.17 -6.88 9.20
N GLN A 169 -17.67 -7.95 9.84
CA GLN A 169 -17.66 -8.10 11.30
C GLN A 169 -16.26 -8.32 11.85
N GLY A 170 -15.33 -8.83 11.03
CA GLY A 170 -14.02 -9.25 11.52
C GLY A 170 -14.14 -10.17 12.75
N LYS A 171 -13.18 -10.09 13.68
CA LYS A 171 -13.21 -10.89 14.92
C LYS A 171 -14.10 -10.29 16.02
N ASN A 172 -14.40 -8.99 15.95
CA ASN A 172 -14.98 -8.21 17.06
C ASN A 172 -16.31 -7.52 16.70
N ASN A 173 -17.09 -8.09 15.77
CA ASN A 173 -18.39 -7.57 15.33
C ASN A 173 -18.37 -6.10 14.85
N CYS A 174 -17.37 -5.77 14.03
CA CYS A 174 -17.20 -4.47 13.40
C CYS A 174 -18.16 -4.26 12.20
N LYS A 175 -18.16 -3.05 11.63
CA LYS A 175 -19.00 -2.70 10.48
C LYS A 175 -18.20 -2.61 9.18
N HIS A 176 -16.91 -2.31 9.27
CA HIS A 176 -16.07 -1.98 8.12
C HIS A 176 -14.70 -2.66 8.17
N ALA A 177 -14.58 -3.82 8.84
CA ALA A 177 -13.29 -4.51 8.99
C ALA A 177 -12.68 -4.92 7.64
N CYS A 178 -13.51 -5.39 6.70
CA CYS A 178 -13.06 -5.91 5.42
C CYS A 178 -12.90 -4.78 4.41
N SER A 179 -13.93 -3.94 4.25
CA SER A 179 -13.90 -2.88 3.24
C SER A 179 -12.82 -1.84 3.51
N ALA A 180 -12.58 -1.45 4.77
CA ALA A 180 -11.53 -0.51 5.11
C ALA A 180 -10.12 -1.03 4.72
N TYR A 181 -9.87 -2.33 4.91
CA TYR A 181 -8.65 -2.97 4.45
C TYR A 181 -8.55 -2.95 2.92
N TYR A 182 -9.58 -3.40 2.20
CA TYR A 182 -9.49 -3.52 0.75
C TYR A 182 -9.47 -2.17 0.02
N TYR A 183 -10.10 -1.13 0.57
CA TYR A 183 -9.96 0.25 0.10
C TYR A 183 -8.62 0.90 0.48
N ARG A 184 -7.82 0.21 1.31
CA ARG A 184 -6.55 0.68 1.88
C ARG A 184 -6.70 1.95 2.70
N LEU A 185 -7.81 2.06 3.44
CA LEU A 185 -7.93 3.07 4.51
C LEU A 185 -7.08 2.67 5.70
N VAL A 186 -7.02 1.36 5.98
CA VAL A 186 -6.18 0.74 6.99
C VAL A 186 -5.36 -0.41 6.39
N ASP A 187 -4.29 -0.80 7.07
CA ASP A 187 -3.47 -1.96 6.71
C ASP A 187 -3.95 -3.26 7.42
N GLU A 188 -3.16 -4.33 7.29
CA GLU A 188 -3.43 -5.66 7.83
C GLU A 188 -3.58 -5.71 9.35
N ASP A 189 -3.03 -4.73 10.08
CA ASP A 189 -3.12 -4.60 11.53
C ASP A 189 -4.09 -3.47 11.93
N PHE A 190 -4.93 -3.04 10.99
CA PHE A 190 -5.90 -1.96 11.12
C PHE A 190 -5.27 -0.59 11.40
N GLU A 191 -3.98 -0.40 11.11
CA GLU A 191 -3.35 0.93 11.21
C GLU A 191 -3.72 1.79 9.99
N PRO A 192 -4.09 3.07 10.19
CA PRO A 192 -4.45 3.96 9.10
C PRO A 192 -3.33 4.17 8.07
N ILE A 193 -3.67 4.06 6.77
CA ILE A 193 -2.73 4.34 5.67
C ILE A 193 -2.82 5.82 5.32
N TYR A 194 -2.15 6.67 6.12
CA TYR A 194 -2.12 8.13 5.99
C TYR A 194 -1.99 8.65 4.55
N PHE A 195 -0.99 8.21 3.78
CA PHE A 195 -0.83 8.73 2.40
C PHE A 195 -2.03 8.43 1.50
N ARG A 196 -2.76 7.34 1.77
CA ARG A 196 -3.93 6.93 0.99
C ARG A 196 -5.16 7.74 1.40
N LEU A 197 -5.29 8.05 2.69
CA LEU A 197 -6.35 8.92 3.22
C LEU A 197 -6.23 10.35 2.68
N LEU A 198 -5.00 10.88 2.56
CA LEU A 198 -4.74 12.20 1.96
C LEU A 198 -5.13 12.29 0.47
N GLU A 199 -5.32 11.17 -0.21
CA GLU A 199 -5.75 11.15 -1.62
C GLU A 199 -7.28 11.23 -1.77
N ILE A 200 -8.02 11.15 -0.67
CA ILE A 200 -9.48 11.33 -0.67
C ILE A 200 -9.77 12.82 -0.77
N LYS A 201 -10.27 13.27 -1.93
CA LYS A 201 -10.70 14.65 -2.14
C LYS A 201 -11.82 15.01 -1.17
N GLY A 202 -11.78 16.23 -0.62
CA GLY A 202 -12.80 16.73 0.30
C GLY A 202 -12.44 16.66 1.79
N PHE A 203 -11.21 16.22 2.11
CA PHE A 203 -10.64 16.27 3.46
C PHE A 203 -9.32 17.05 3.46
N SER A 204 -9.11 17.89 4.47
CA SER A 204 -7.82 18.52 4.72
C SER A 204 -6.86 17.56 5.45
N ASN A 205 -5.55 17.85 5.45
CA ASN A 205 -4.59 17.10 6.27
C ASN A 205 -5.02 17.09 7.75
N LYS A 206 -5.53 18.23 8.25
CA LYS A 206 -6.02 18.36 9.62
C LYS A 206 -7.20 17.42 9.90
N ASP A 207 -8.14 17.28 8.97
CA ASP A 207 -9.25 16.34 9.13
C ASP A 207 -8.77 14.90 9.22
N ILE A 208 -7.80 14.52 8.37
CA ILE A 208 -7.20 13.19 8.40
C ILE A 208 -6.45 12.95 9.71
N ASP A 209 -5.64 13.90 10.16
CA ASP A 209 -4.90 13.81 11.43
C ASP A 209 -5.84 13.67 12.63
N GLU A 210 -6.92 14.45 12.66
CA GLU A 210 -7.95 14.36 13.71
C GLU A 210 -8.63 12.99 13.71
N CYS A 211 -8.98 12.44 12.55
CA CYS A 211 -9.62 11.13 12.47
C CYS A 211 -8.70 9.96 12.81
N ILE A 212 -7.41 10.03 12.43
CA ILE A 212 -6.41 9.05 12.88
C ILE A 212 -6.23 9.12 14.39
N LYS A 213 -6.14 10.32 14.95
CA LYS A 213 -6.05 10.51 16.41
C LYS A 213 -7.29 9.95 17.11
N HIS A 214 -8.48 10.21 16.58
CA HIS A 214 -9.74 9.66 17.12
C HIS A 214 -9.74 8.12 17.13
N ALA A 215 -9.20 7.48 16.09
CA ALA A 215 -9.13 6.04 15.98
C ALA A 215 -8.01 5.38 16.81
N SER A 216 -6.97 6.12 17.18
CA SER A 216 -5.73 5.58 17.80
C SER A 216 -5.94 4.75 19.08
N GLY A 217 -6.93 5.12 19.91
CA GLY A 217 -7.27 4.40 21.15
C GLY A 217 -8.07 3.10 20.97
N ARG A 218 -8.44 2.75 19.74
CA ARG A 218 -9.19 1.53 19.42
C ARG A 218 -8.26 0.39 19.03
N GLN A 219 -8.69 -0.86 19.22
CA GLN A 219 -7.92 -2.06 18.88
C GLN A 219 -8.58 -2.86 17.76
N GLY A 220 -7.76 -3.46 16.89
CA GLY A 220 -8.23 -4.27 15.76
C GLY A 220 -9.21 -3.52 14.86
N CYS A 221 -10.24 -4.22 14.38
CA CYS A 221 -11.23 -3.63 13.45
C CYS A 221 -12.08 -2.50 14.05
N GLN A 222 -12.10 -2.31 15.38
CA GLN A 222 -12.78 -1.16 15.96
C GLN A 222 -12.06 0.16 15.59
N ARG A 223 -10.77 0.08 15.26
CA ARG A 223 -10.01 1.21 14.73
C ARG A 223 -10.45 1.60 13.33
N SER A 224 -10.74 0.64 12.45
CA SER A 224 -11.29 0.93 11.12
C SER A 224 -12.67 1.55 11.21
N ASP A 225 -13.53 1.06 12.10
CA ASP A 225 -14.88 1.62 12.30
C ASP A 225 -14.80 3.05 12.84
N ALA A 226 -13.97 3.31 13.86
CA ALA A 226 -13.79 4.66 14.39
C ALA A 226 -13.20 5.64 13.36
N LEU A 227 -12.28 5.18 12.52
CA LEU A 227 -11.75 5.97 11.40
C LEU A 227 -12.87 6.30 10.39
N TYR A 228 -13.65 5.29 10.00
CA TYR A 228 -14.77 5.46 9.06
C TYR A 228 -15.82 6.44 9.61
N ASP A 229 -16.25 6.24 10.86
CA ASP A 229 -17.25 7.05 11.54
C ASP A 229 -16.79 8.51 11.68
N CYS A 230 -15.50 8.74 11.95
CA CYS A 230 -14.96 10.10 11.95
C CYS A 230 -15.02 10.74 10.56
N LEU A 231 -14.56 10.04 9.52
CA LEU A 231 -14.52 10.58 8.16
C LEU A 231 -15.93 10.83 7.61
N ILE A 232 -16.89 9.94 7.86
CA ILE A 232 -18.27 10.11 7.38
C ILE A 232 -18.95 11.30 8.07
N ASN A 233 -18.67 11.54 9.36
CA ASN A 233 -19.21 12.68 10.10
C ASN A 233 -18.59 14.01 9.64
N LYS A 234 -17.32 14.01 9.26
CA LYS A 234 -16.62 15.17 8.70
C LYS A 234 -17.14 15.55 7.32
N ASN A 235 -17.25 14.59 6.41
CA ASN A 235 -17.75 14.84 5.06
C ASN A 235 -18.32 13.56 4.41
N SER A 236 -19.59 13.28 4.71
CA SER A 236 -20.29 12.08 4.23
C SER A 236 -20.30 11.96 2.71
N ALA A 237 -20.54 13.07 2.01
CA ALA A 237 -20.60 13.10 0.55
C ALA A 237 -19.24 12.76 -0.07
N ALA A 238 -18.17 13.37 0.43
CA ALA A 238 -16.81 13.12 -0.05
C ALA A 238 -16.38 11.67 0.18
N LEU A 239 -16.59 11.13 1.39
CA LEU A 239 -16.22 9.75 1.68
C LEU A 239 -17.01 8.77 0.80
N LYS A 240 -18.34 8.91 0.71
CA LYS A 240 -19.18 8.02 -0.12
C LYS A 240 -18.76 8.05 -1.59
N ALA A 241 -18.52 9.25 -2.15
CA ALA A 241 -18.05 9.38 -3.53
C ALA A 241 -16.71 8.67 -3.76
N ALA A 242 -15.76 8.84 -2.83
CA ALA A 242 -14.46 8.19 -2.92
C ALA A 242 -14.56 6.66 -2.82
N LEU A 243 -15.35 6.14 -1.87
CA LEU A 243 -15.54 4.70 -1.71
C LEU A 243 -16.26 4.07 -2.90
N GLN A 244 -17.24 4.78 -3.49
CA GLN A 244 -17.93 4.32 -4.70
C GLN A 244 -16.95 4.16 -5.87
N ILE A 245 -16.10 5.17 -6.11
CA ILE A 245 -15.06 5.11 -7.15
C ILE A 245 -14.13 3.91 -6.91
N LEU A 246 -13.71 3.68 -5.67
CA LEU A 246 -12.81 2.56 -5.36
C LEU A 246 -13.49 1.21 -5.55
N ASP A 247 -14.75 1.09 -5.16
CA ASP A 247 -15.53 -0.14 -5.33
C ASP A 247 -15.70 -0.47 -6.80
N ASP A 248 -16.08 0.50 -7.62
CA ASP A 248 -16.24 0.33 -9.06
C ASP A 248 -14.92 -0.08 -9.73
N GLN A 249 -13.81 0.49 -9.29
CA GLN A 249 -12.49 0.14 -9.80
C GLN A 249 -11.96 -1.22 -9.29
N SER A 250 -12.55 -1.80 -8.26
CA SER A 250 -12.03 -3.01 -7.61
C SER A 250 -12.39 -4.33 -8.30
N ALA A 251 -13.33 -4.30 -9.25
CA ALA A 251 -13.79 -5.44 -10.04
C ALA A 251 -12.88 -5.78 -11.23
N ARG A 252 -11.64 -5.29 -11.29
CA ARG A 252 -10.73 -5.58 -12.42
C ARG A 252 -9.93 -6.87 -12.20
N THR A 253 -9.60 -7.54 -13.29
CA THR A 253 -8.91 -8.83 -13.31
C THR A 253 -7.41 -8.70 -13.51
N TYR A 254 -7.03 -7.82 -14.45
CA TYR A 254 -5.68 -7.33 -14.68
C TYR A 254 -5.83 -5.84 -14.87
#